data_AF-A0A4P9ZTM9-F1
#
_entry.id   AF-A0A4P9ZTM9-F1
#
_cell.length_a   1.000
_cell.length_b   1.000
_cell.length_c   1.000
_cell.angle_alpha   90.00
_cell.angle_beta   90.00
_cell.angle_gamma   90.00
#
_symmetry.space_group_name_H-M   'P 1'
#
loop_
_entity.id
_entity.type
_entity.pdbx_description
1 polymer ?
#
loop_
_entity_poly.entity_id
_entity_poly.type
_entity_poly.pdbx_seq_one_letter_code
_entity_poly.pdbx_strand_id
1 'polypeptide(L)'
;DSALMRESNIAVQEMVNGCLCCVLVGQMKSALLELRDKYQPHRIIIETSGSAFPAPIAWQIREMADEGFRLDSIVTVVDCVNFTGYEDTSYTAKMQAQYTDLILLNKHHLVS
;
A
#
# COMPACT_ATOMS: atom_id res chain seq x y z
N ASP A 1 4.06 -2.91 15.77
CA ASP A 1 4.57 -1.90 14.81
C ASP A 1 5.31 -0.72 15.41
N SER A 2 4.78 0.00 16.39
CA SER A 2 5.46 1.20 16.94
C SER A 2 6.81 0.94 17.65
N ALA A 3 7.10 -0.31 18.02
CA ALA A 3 8.34 -0.69 18.71
C ALA A 3 9.55 -0.78 17.76
N LEU A 4 9.35 -1.12 16.48
CA LEU A 4 10.45 -1.23 15.51
C LEU A 4 10.95 0.15 15.00
N MET A 5 10.12 1.19 15.17
CA MET A 5 10.32 2.50 14.53
C MET A 5 11.13 3.49 15.38
N ARG A 6 11.29 3.22 16.69
CA ARG A 6 12.06 4.10 17.60
C ARG A 6 13.57 4.07 17.35
N GLU A 7 14.09 3.03 16.70
CA GLU A 7 15.53 2.90 16.38
C GLU A 7 15.91 3.54 15.04
N SER A 8 14.92 3.80 14.19
CA SER A 8 15.11 4.47 12.91
C SER A 8 14.77 5.95 13.06
N ASN A 9 15.57 6.85 12.49
CA ASN A 9 15.38 8.31 12.55
C ASN A 9 14.19 8.79 11.67
N ILE A 10 13.07 8.06 11.71
CA ILE A 10 11.87 8.25 10.92
C ILE A 10 10.92 9.15 11.72
N ALA A 11 10.64 10.33 11.19
CA ALA A 11 9.61 11.20 11.74
C ALA A 11 8.23 10.57 11.52
N VAL A 12 7.62 10.08 12.59
CA VAL A 12 6.27 9.52 12.57
C VAL A 12 5.30 10.61 13.02
N GLN A 13 4.38 11.00 12.15
CA GLN A 13 3.26 11.87 12.50
C GLN A 13 1.96 11.09 12.27
N GLU A 14 1.22 10.85 13.36
CA GLU A 14 -0.11 10.28 13.27
C GLU A 14 -1.07 11.28 12.62
N MET A 15 -1.76 10.84 11.58
CA MET A 15 -2.85 11.60 10.98
C MET A 15 -4.06 11.51 11.91
N VAL A 16 -4.72 12.65 12.12
CA VAL A 16 -5.76 12.83 13.16
C VAL A 16 -7.00 11.94 12.97
N ASN A 17 -7.12 11.23 11.84
CA ASN A 17 -8.28 10.39 11.50
C ASN A 17 -7.97 8.89 11.29
N GLY A 18 -6.84 8.37 11.78
CA GLY A 18 -6.53 6.94 11.75
C GLY A 18 -5.95 6.43 10.41
N CYS A 19 -5.52 5.16 10.41
CA CYS A 19 -4.75 4.53 9.33
C CYS A 19 -5.37 4.74 7.94
N LEU A 20 -4.55 5.17 6.96
CA LEU A 20 -4.91 5.45 5.57
C LEU A 20 -5.67 4.29 4.88
N CYS A 21 -5.48 3.06 5.35
CA CYS A 21 -6.04 1.85 4.75
C CYS A 21 -7.51 1.54 5.13
N CYS A 22 -8.11 2.22 6.12
CA CYS A 22 -9.50 1.99 6.56
C CYS A 22 -10.50 3.03 6.03
N VAL A 23 -10.09 3.82 5.05
CA VAL A 23 -10.69 5.13 4.79
C VAL A 23 -11.75 5.04 3.69
N LEU A 24 -12.99 5.38 4.08
CA LEU A 24 -14.09 5.67 3.15
C LEU A 24 -13.58 6.58 2.01
N VAL A 25 -14.05 6.30 0.79
CA VAL A 25 -13.88 7.14 -0.40
C VAL A 25 -14.04 8.62 -0.01
N GLY A 26 -12.96 9.40 -0.13
CA GLY A 26 -12.92 10.82 0.25
C GLY A 26 -11.79 11.21 1.21
N GLN A 27 -11.55 10.46 2.30
CA GLN A 27 -10.53 10.90 3.27
C GLN A 27 -9.08 10.64 2.78
N MET A 28 -8.87 9.71 1.84
CA MET A 28 -7.56 9.48 1.19
C MET A 28 -7.13 10.70 0.37
N LYS A 29 -8.05 11.30 -0.39
CA LYS A 29 -7.77 12.49 -1.19
C LYS A 29 -7.33 13.65 -0.31
N SER A 30 -8.08 13.95 0.74
CA SER A 30 -7.73 15.01 1.70
C SER A 30 -6.38 14.75 2.36
N ALA A 31 -6.12 13.51 2.77
CA ALA A 31 -4.85 13.10 3.37
C ALA A 31 -3.65 13.32 2.43
N LEU A 32 -3.77 12.90 1.17
CA LEU A 32 -2.72 13.07 0.17
C LEU A 32 -2.46 14.55 -0.16
N LEU A 33 -3.52 15.37 -0.25
CA LEU A 33 -3.39 16.82 -0.47
C LEU A 33 -2.70 17.52 0.70
N GLU A 34 -3.09 17.21 1.94
CA GLU A 34 -2.42 17.74 3.14
C GLU A 34 -0.93 17.36 3.16
N LEU A 35 -0.64 16.09 2.84
CA LEU A 35 0.72 15.57 2.82
C LEU A 35 1.58 16.24 1.75
N ARG A 36 1.01 16.49 0.56
CA ARG A 36 1.65 17.25 -0.53
C ARG A 36 1.96 18.68 -0.08
N ASP A 37 0.97 19.38 0.46
CA ASP A 37 1.10 20.81 0.76
C ASP A 37 2.05 21.07 1.93
N LYS A 38 2.08 20.17 2.92
CA LYS A 38 2.89 20.32 4.12
C LYS A 38 4.33 19.82 3.97
N TYR A 39 4.55 18.71 3.26
CA TYR A 39 5.86 18.05 3.21
C TYR A 39 6.50 18.00 1.82
N GLN A 40 5.72 18.24 0.75
CA GLN A 40 6.19 18.25 -0.64
C GLN A 40 7.08 17.03 -1.00
N PRO A 41 6.64 15.79 -0.73
CA PRO A 41 7.48 14.62 -0.98
C PRO A 41 7.64 14.35 -2.47
N HIS A 42 8.77 13.76 -2.84
CA HIS A 42 9.01 13.27 -4.20
C HIS A 42 8.23 11.99 -4.53
N ARG A 43 7.95 11.15 -3.52
CA ARG A 43 7.23 9.89 -3.65
C ARG A 43 6.42 9.60 -2.39
N ILE A 44 5.31 8.90 -2.55
CA ILE A 44 4.43 8.45 -1.46
C ILE A 44 4.28 6.94 -1.61
N ILE A 45 4.48 6.20 -0.51
CA ILE A 45 4.23 4.76 -0.44
C ILE A 45 2.98 4.55 0.40
N ILE A 46 2.02 3.82 -0.14
CA ILE A 46 0.77 3.49 0.54
C ILE A 46 0.81 2.01 0.88
N GLU A 47 0.89 1.70 2.17
CA GLU A 47 0.71 0.35 2.68
C GLU A 47 -0.79 0.09 2.91
N THR A 48 -1.27 -1.00 2.34
CA THR A 48 -2.66 -1.44 2.49
C THR A 48 -2.73 -2.63 3.44
N SER A 49 -3.88 -2.92 4.02
CA SER A 49 -4.05 -4.19 4.74
C SER A 49 -3.79 -5.36 3.79
N GLY A 50 -3.32 -6.50 4.32
CA GLY A 50 -3.05 -7.69 3.51
C GLY A 50 -4.28 -8.25 2.77
N SER A 51 -5.49 -7.87 3.22
CA SER A 51 -6.76 -8.25 2.59
C SER A 51 -7.33 -7.17 1.65
N ALA A 52 -6.71 -6.00 1.56
CA ALA A 52 -7.19 -4.92 0.73
C ALA A 52 -7.07 -5.28 -0.76
N PHE A 53 -8.07 -4.86 -1.53
CA PHE A 53 -8.02 -4.94 -2.98
C PHE A 53 -7.37 -3.66 -3.53
N PRO A 54 -6.31 -3.75 -4.36
CA PRO A 54 -5.57 -2.57 -4.81
C PRO A 54 -6.32 -1.69 -5.80
N ALA A 55 -7.27 -2.23 -6.58
CA ALA A 55 -7.88 -1.50 -7.69
C ALA A 55 -8.64 -0.21 -7.28
N PRO A 56 -9.47 -0.19 -6.21
CA PRO A 56 -10.13 1.03 -5.77
C PRO A 56 -9.15 2.14 -5.35
N ILE A 57 -8.02 1.76 -4.75
CA ILE A 57 -6.99 2.71 -4.31
C ILE A 57 -6.27 3.28 -5.53
N ALA A 58 -5.87 2.40 -6.46
CA ALA A 58 -5.27 2.79 -7.72
C ALA A 58 -6.17 3.73 -8.54
N TRP A 59 -7.48 3.45 -8.57
CA TRP A 59 -8.45 4.30 -9.23
C TRP A 59 -8.54 5.70 -8.58
N GLN A 60 -8.65 5.78 -7.25
CA GLN A 60 -8.68 7.08 -6.56
C GLN A 60 -7.42 7.92 -6.84
N ILE A 61 -6.23 7.30 -6.88
CA ILE A 61 -4.99 8.00 -7.20
C ILE A 61 -4.98 8.50 -8.65
N ARG A 62 -5.53 7.70 -9.60
CA ARG A 62 -5.65 8.10 -11.01
C ARG A 62 -6.62 9.27 -11.21
N GLU A 63 -7.71 9.32 -10.45
CA GLU A 63 -8.64 10.46 -10.46
C GLU A 63 -8.01 11.75 -9.90
N MET A 64 -6.88 11.64 -9.20
CA MET A 64 -6.15 12.78 -8.63
C MET A 64 -5.05 13.33 -9.54
N ALA A 65 -5.10 13.00 -10.85
CA ALA A 65 -4.10 13.42 -11.82
C ALA A 65 -4.02 14.95 -11.97
N ASP A 66 -5.16 15.63 -11.95
CA ASP A 66 -5.23 17.09 -12.05
C ASP A 66 -4.69 17.80 -10.80
N GLU A 67 -4.67 17.12 -9.65
CA GLU A 67 -4.04 17.59 -8.42
C GLU A 67 -2.54 17.28 -8.33
N GLY A 68 -1.95 16.73 -9.39
CA GLY A 68 -0.51 16.46 -9.51
C GLY A 68 -0.07 15.12 -8.95
N PHE A 69 -0.99 14.18 -8.70
CA PHE A 69 -0.63 12.82 -8.29
C PHE A 69 -0.54 11.89 -9.50
N ARG A 70 0.41 10.95 -9.44
CA ARG A 70 0.54 9.88 -10.43
C ARG A 70 0.77 8.56 -9.73
N LEU A 71 -0.03 7.55 -10.07
CA LEU A 71 0.25 6.18 -9.67
C LEU A 71 1.49 5.68 -10.42
N ASP A 72 2.53 5.28 -9.69
CA ASP A 72 3.77 4.76 -10.29
C ASP A 72 3.70 3.25 -10.53
N SER A 73 3.45 2.49 -9.46
CA SER A 73 3.36 1.02 -9.51
C SER A 73 2.57 0.47 -8.33
N ILE A 74 1.92 -0.67 -8.54
CA ILE A 74 1.34 -1.51 -7.50
C ILE A 74 2.28 -2.69 -7.25
N VAL A 75 2.76 -2.80 -6.01
CA VAL A 75 3.72 -3.85 -5.61
C VAL A 75 3.03 -4.80 -4.64
N THR A 76 3.03 -6.10 -4.96
CA THR A 76 2.53 -7.15 -4.04
C THR A 76 3.70 -7.92 -3.47
N VAL A 77 3.75 -8.01 -2.14
CA VAL A 77 4.75 -8.81 -1.42
C VAL A 77 4.12 -10.16 -1.07
N VAL A 78 4.72 -11.24 -1.55
CA VAL A 78 4.30 -12.62 -1.28
C VAL A 78 5.24 -13.24 -0.26
N ASP A 79 4.69 -13.78 0.82
CA ASP A 79 5.45 -14.60 1.77
C ASP A 79 5.55 -16.03 1.27
N CYS A 80 6.70 -16.42 0.71
CA CYS A 80 6.89 -17.74 0.12
C CYS A 80 6.70 -18.90 1.10
N VAL A 81 6.94 -18.71 2.40
CA VAL A 81 6.78 -19.78 3.40
C VAL A 81 5.30 -20.10 3.64
N ASN A 82 4.45 -19.08 3.60
CA ASN A 82 3.03 -19.19 3.91
C ASN A 82 2.14 -19.19 2.66
N PHE A 83 2.73 -19.11 1.46
CA PHE A 83 1.98 -19.02 0.23
C PHE A 83 1.37 -20.36 -0.19
N THR A 84 2.00 -21.49 0.16
CA THR A 84 1.52 -22.83 -0.21
C THR A 84 0.08 -23.08 0.27
N GLY A 85 -0.81 -23.35 -0.67
CA GLY A 85 -2.25 -23.52 -0.46
C GLY A 85 -3.08 -22.24 -0.65
N TYR A 86 -2.45 -21.06 -0.67
CA TYR A 86 -3.10 -19.80 -1.04
C TYR A 86 -3.15 -19.60 -2.57
N GLU A 87 -2.21 -20.16 -3.34
CA GLU A 87 -2.08 -19.94 -4.78
C GLU A 87 -3.37 -20.25 -5.56
N ASP A 88 -4.06 -21.34 -5.19
CA ASP A 88 -5.21 -21.84 -5.94
C ASP A 88 -6.56 -21.51 -5.31
N THR A 89 -6.61 -21.27 -4.00
CA THR A 89 -7.86 -21.14 -3.24
C THR A 89 -8.26 -19.69 -2.95
N SER A 90 -7.29 -18.76 -2.90
CA SER A 90 -7.56 -17.39 -2.51
C SER A 90 -7.98 -16.53 -3.70
N TYR A 91 -9.27 -16.19 -3.76
CA TYR A 91 -9.78 -15.20 -4.70
C TYR A 91 -9.05 -13.85 -4.55
N THR A 92 -8.81 -13.42 -3.31
CA THR A 92 -8.09 -12.18 -3.02
C THR A 92 -6.68 -12.18 -3.59
N ALA A 93 -5.93 -13.29 -3.45
CA ALA A 93 -4.56 -13.38 -3.99
C ALA A 93 -4.55 -13.30 -5.52
N LYS A 94 -5.49 -13.98 -6.20
CA LYS A 94 -5.66 -13.90 -7.65
C LYS A 94 -5.97 -12.47 -8.11
N MET A 95 -6.88 -11.81 -7.42
CA MET A 95 -7.25 -10.43 -7.70
C MET A 95 -6.09 -9.47 -7.43
N GLN A 96 -5.32 -9.62 -6.35
CA GLN A 96 -4.15 -8.80 -6.10
C GLN A 96 -3.09 -9.00 -7.19
N ALA A 97 -2.80 -10.24 -7.58
CA ALA A 97 -1.85 -10.55 -8.64
C ALA A 97 -2.21 -9.93 -10.00
N GLN A 98 -3.50 -9.90 -10.37
CA GLN A 98 -3.96 -9.32 -11.65
C GLN A 98 -3.73 -7.82 -11.77
N TYR A 99 -3.73 -7.09 -10.66
CA TYR A 99 -3.60 -5.63 -10.64
C TYR A 99 -2.19 -5.19 -10.23
N THR A 100 -1.27 -6.13 -10.02
CA THR A 100 0.09 -5.87 -9.58
C THR A 100 1.02 -5.66 -10.75
N ASP A 101 1.85 -4.63 -10.69
CA ASP A 101 2.91 -4.38 -11.67
C ASP A 101 4.20 -5.15 -11.31
N LEU A 102 4.46 -5.34 -10.01
CA LEU A 102 5.65 -6.04 -9.49
C LEU A 102 5.30 -6.97 -8.32
N ILE A 103 5.64 -8.25 -8.45
CA ILE A 103 5.54 -9.23 -7.36
C ILE A 103 6.91 -9.39 -6.70
N LEU A 104 6.98 -9.17 -5.40
CA LEU A 104 8.17 -9.36 -4.57
C LEU A 104 8.02 -10.64 -3.73
N LEU A 105 8.92 -11.60 -3.96
CA LEU A 105 8.95 -12.87 -3.24
C LEU A 105 9.80 -12.76 -1.98
N ASN A 106 9.12 -12.60 -0.84
CA ASN A 106 9.73 -12.56 0.48
C ASN A 106 9.96 -13.97 1.04
N LYS A 107 10.99 -14.13 1.87
CA LYS A 107 11.37 -15.41 2.50
C LYS A 107 11.64 -16.56 1.52
N HIS A 108 11.93 -16.25 0.25
CA HIS A 108 12.19 -17.27 -0.77
C HIS A 108 13.34 -18.22 -0.37
N HIS A 109 14.33 -17.74 0.38
CA HIS A 109 15.47 -18.55 0.86
C HIS A 109 15.08 -19.62 1.89
N LEU A 110 13.87 -19.56 2.46
CA LEU A 110 13.35 -20.55 3.41
C LEU A 110 12.53 -21.65 2.73
N VAL A 111 12.34 -21.57 1.42
CA VAL A 111 11.63 -22.56 0.61
C VAL A 111 12.55 -23.09 -0.49
N SER A 112 12.29 -24.30 -0.97
CA SER A 112 13.13 -25.05 -1.92
C SER A 112 12.33 -25.52 -3.12
#